data_AF-A0A7K2XI95-F1
#
_entry.id   AF-A0A7K2XI95-F1
#
_cell.length_a   1.000
_cell.length_b   1.000
_cell.length_c   1.000
_cell.angle_alpha   90.00
_cell.angle_beta   90.00
_cell.angle_gamma   90.00
#
_symmetry.space_group_name_H-M   'P 1'
#
loop_
_entity.id
_entity.type
_entity.pdbx_description
1 polymer ?
#
loop_
_entity_poly.entity_id
_entity_poly.type
_entity_poly.pdbx_seq_one_letter_code
_entity_poly.pdbx_strand_id
1 'polypeptide(L)'
;VRPEQADGFARALLGPDCGPGDPRRTVALTVWLLERAALQGHTAQEVGTVRAGLAAHSVPDPGEAVDTAVSEGAVHLFQEEREAPEETEEEAEESGEDADGSAESGEEPPALLGLDRYALAEESLAEGLARLVRTATADAWEGSELERAAGAHGLVLHTGGEA
;
A
#
# COMPACT_ATOMS: atom_id res chain seq x y z
N VAL A 1 14.84 -16.28 8.20
CA VAL A 1 14.42 -17.28 9.21
C VAL A 1 12.99 -17.71 8.89
N ARG A 2 12.63 -18.99 9.07
CA ARG A 2 11.24 -19.43 8.89
C ARG A 2 10.42 -19.25 10.19
N PRO A 3 9.12 -18.96 10.13
CA PRO A 3 8.28 -18.77 11.32
C PRO A 3 8.38 -19.94 12.31
N GLU A 4 8.41 -21.18 11.82
CA GLU A 4 8.44 -22.37 12.69
C GLU A 4 9.74 -22.46 13.53
N GLN A 5 10.84 -21.94 12.98
CA GLN A 5 12.13 -21.89 13.67
C GLN A 5 12.11 -20.83 14.77
N ALA A 6 11.55 -19.66 14.48
CA ALA A 6 11.38 -18.60 15.46
C ALA A 6 10.44 -19.02 16.59
N ASP A 7 9.32 -19.66 16.25
CA ASP A 7 8.34 -20.21 17.21
C ASP A 7 8.97 -21.28 18.12
N GLY A 8 9.79 -22.17 17.56
CA GLY A 8 10.53 -23.17 18.33
C GLY A 8 11.49 -22.54 19.33
N PHE A 9 12.24 -21.51 18.92
CA PHE A 9 13.13 -20.77 19.81
C PHE A 9 12.35 -20.02 20.90
N ALA A 10 11.27 -19.34 20.53
CA ALA A 10 10.41 -18.61 21.48
C ALA A 10 9.86 -19.55 22.56
N ARG A 11 9.34 -20.72 22.19
CA ARG A 11 8.86 -21.72 23.17
C ARG A 11 9.97 -22.27 24.06
N ALA A 12 11.18 -22.44 23.53
CA ALA A 12 12.33 -22.89 24.33
C ALA A 12 12.78 -21.84 25.35
N LEU A 13 12.70 -20.55 25.00
CA LEU A 13 13.14 -19.44 25.85
C LEU A 13 12.07 -18.97 26.84
N LEU A 14 10.82 -18.86 26.38
CA LEU A 14 9.71 -18.24 27.10
C LEU A 14 8.73 -19.26 27.70
N GLY A 15 8.88 -20.54 27.36
CA GLY A 15 8.03 -21.61 27.83
C GLY A 15 6.83 -21.93 26.92
N PRO A 16 6.04 -22.95 27.29
CA PRO A 16 4.96 -23.48 26.46
C PRO A 16 3.73 -22.57 26.38
N ASP A 17 3.61 -21.58 27.26
CA ASP A 17 2.46 -20.66 27.31
C ASP A 17 2.43 -19.67 26.13
N CYS A 18 3.52 -19.57 25.36
CA CYS A 18 3.57 -18.79 24.12
C CYS A 18 2.77 -19.50 23.00
N GLY A 19 1.47 -19.21 22.97
CA GLY A 19 0.53 -19.73 21.99
C GLY A 19 0.59 -19.05 20.62
N PRO A 20 -0.16 -19.57 19.64
CA PRO A 20 -0.16 -19.02 18.28
C PRO A 20 -0.73 -17.60 18.16
N GLY A 21 -1.54 -17.16 19.12
CA GLY A 21 -2.07 -15.80 19.23
C GLY A 21 -1.26 -14.86 20.13
N ASP A 22 -0.04 -15.23 20.54
CA ASP A 22 0.83 -14.32 21.30
C ASP A 22 1.09 -13.04 20.49
N PRO A 23 0.82 -11.84 21.02
CA PRO A 23 0.97 -10.57 20.28
C PRO A 23 2.37 -10.38 19.68
N ARG A 24 3.42 -10.85 20.37
CA ARG A 24 4.81 -10.75 19.87
C ARG A 24 4.98 -11.58 18.60
N ARG A 25 4.36 -12.76 18.56
CA ARG A 25 4.38 -13.66 17.41
C ARG A 25 3.57 -13.06 16.26
N THR A 26 2.37 -12.59 16.52
CA THR A 26 1.48 -12.08 15.48
C THR A 26 2.05 -10.83 14.81
N VAL A 27 2.58 -9.88 15.58
CA VAL A 27 3.27 -8.69 15.04
C VAL A 27 4.48 -9.08 14.18
N ALA A 28 5.35 -9.97 14.69
CA ALA A 28 6.52 -10.43 13.94
C ALA A 28 6.13 -11.16 12.64
N LEU A 29 5.05 -11.93 12.68
CA LEU A 29 4.55 -12.65 11.52
C LEU A 29 3.93 -11.73 10.47
N THR A 30 3.21 -10.68 10.89
CA THR A 30 2.69 -9.63 9.99
C THR A 30 3.84 -8.96 9.23
N VAL A 31 4.90 -8.54 9.95
CA VAL A 31 6.11 -7.97 9.34
C VAL A 31 6.75 -8.97 8.38
N TRP A 32 6.92 -10.23 8.82
CA TRP A 32 7.51 -11.27 7.98
C TRP A 32 6.74 -11.48 6.68
N LEU A 33 5.39 -11.52 6.70
CA LEU A 33 4.57 -11.65 5.49
C LEU A 33 4.83 -10.51 4.50
N LEU A 34 4.88 -9.27 4.98
CA LEU A 34 5.19 -8.11 4.14
C LEU A 34 6.63 -8.14 3.61
N GLU A 35 7.60 -8.60 4.40
CA GLU A 35 8.97 -8.81 3.92
C GLU A 35 9.03 -9.84 2.78
N ARG A 36 8.20 -10.89 2.83
CA ARG A 36 8.09 -11.87 1.74
C ARG A 36 7.45 -11.27 0.49
N ALA A 37 6.46 -10.38 0.66
CA ALA A 37 5.87 -9.63 -0.45
C ALA A 37 6.89 -8.66 -1.08
N ALA A 38 7.69 -7.99 -0.28
CA ALA A 38 8.76 -7.09 -0.74
C ALA A 38 9.84 -7.80 -1.56
N LEU A 39 10.20 -9.03 -1.19
CA LEU A 39 11.11 -9.85 -2.02
C LEU A 39 10.53 -10.20 -3.40
N GLN A 40 9.21 -10.07 -3.58
CA GLN A 40 8.52 -10.27 -4.86
C GLN A 40 8.23 -8.95 -5.57
N GLY A 41 8.65 -7.81 -5.00
CA GLY A 41 8.48 -6.48 -5.58
C GLY A 41 7.31 -5.67 -5.03
N HIS A 42 6.55 -6.19 -4.07
CA HIS A 42 5.45 -5.44 -3.43
C HIS A 42 5.97 -4.52 -2.32
N THR A 43 5.64 -3.24 -2.37
CA THR A 43 5.95 -2.28 -1.30
C THR A 43 4.84 -2.18 -0.25
N ALA A 44 3.61 -2.49 -0.65
CA ALA A 44 2.44 -2.64 0.19
C ALA A 44 1.61 -3.87 -0.20
N GLN A 45 0.78 -4.36 0.71
CA GLN A 45 -0.11 -5.50 0.49
C GLN A 45 -1.51 -5.23 1.06
N GLU A 46 -2.56 -5.68 0.38
CA GLU A 46 -3.92 -5.60 0.90
C GLU A 46 -4.08 -6.25 2.28
N VAL A 47 -4.79 -5.56 3.18
CA VAL A 47 -5.10 -6.05 4.54
C VAL A 47 -5.72 -7.44 4.48
N GLY A 48 -6.63 -7.69 3.53
CA GLY A 48 -7.28 -8.99 3.34
C GLY A 48 -6.28 -10.12 3.04
N THR A 49 -5.27 -9.85 2.20
CA THR A 49 -4.21 -10.83 1.89
C THR A 49 -3.35 -11.12 3.12
N VAL A 50 -2.99 -10.09 3.89
CA VAL A 50 -2.21 -10.26 5.12
C VAL A 50 -2.98 -11.09 6.15
N ARG A 51 -4.27 -10.80 6.35
CA ARG A 51 -5.15 -11.57 7.24
C ARG A 51 -5.23 -13.04 6.83
N ALA A 52 -5.37 -13.33 5.53
CA ALA A 52 -5.36 -14.69 5.02
C ALA A 52 -4.02 -15.41 5.29
N GLY A 53 -2.89 -14.71 5.12
CA GLY A 53 -1.56 -15.23 5.46
C GLY A 53 -1.41 -15.55 6.94
N LEU A 54 -1.86 -14.66 7.82
CA LEU A 54 -1.85 -14.87 9.27
C LEU A 54 -2.72 -16.07 9.67
N ALA A 55 -3.91 -16.21 9.09
CA ALA A 55 -4.79 -17.36 9.30
C ALA A 55 -4.12 -18.68 8.87
N ALA A 56 -3.43 -18.68 7.71
CA ALA A 56 -2.69 -19.85 7.23
C ALA A 56 -1.57 -20.28 8.20
N HIS A 57 -1.04 -19.35 8.99
CA HIS A 57 -0.07 -19.58 10.05
C HIS A 57 -0.70 -19.75 11.46
N SER A 58 -1.98 -20.14 11.49
CA SER A 58 -2.75 -20.48 12.69
C SER A 58 -2.96 -19.34 13.68
N VAL A 59 -2.92 -18.08 13.23
CA VAL A 59 -3.30 -16.94 14.07
C VAL A 59 -4.82 -16.99 14.33
N PRO A 60 -5.28 -17.02 15.60
CA PRO A 60 -6.70 -17.18 15.90
C PRO A 60 -7.57 -16.01 15.44
N ASP A 61 -7.08 -14.78 15.63
CA ASP A 61 -7.74 -13.56 15.16
C ASP A 61 -6.76 -12.75 14.28
N PRO A 62 -6.80 -12.94 12.95
CA PRO A 62 -5.98 -12.17 12.02
C PRO A 62 -6.31 -10.68 12.00
N GLY A 63 -7.55 -10.30 12.34
CA GLY A 63 -7.97 -8.89 12.37
C GLY A 63 -7.28 -8.16 13.51
N GLU A 64 -7.45 -8.66 14.73
CA GLU A 64 -6.81 -8.13 15.93
C GLU A 64 -5.28 -8.12 15.82
N ALA A 65 -4.70 -9.14 15.18
CA ALA A 65 -3.27 -9.21 14.91
C ALA A 65 -2.76 -8.08 14.00
N VAL A 66 -3.51 -7.73 12.95
CA VAL A 66 -3.19 -6.58 12.08
C VAL A 66 -3.32 -5.29 12.87
N ASP A 67 -4.43 -5.10 13.59
CA ASP A 67 -4.68 -3.88 14.37
C ASP A 67 -3.58 -3.66 15.42
N THR A 68 -3.15 -4.74 16.09
CA THR A 68 -2.03 -4.72 17.03
C THR A 68 -0.74 -4.29 16.34
N ALA A 69 -0.41 -4.88 15.17
CA ALA A 69 0.80 -4.53 14.43
C ALA A 69 0.82 -3.06 13.98
N VAL A 70 -0.33 -2.50 13.62
CA VAL A 70 -0.49 -1.08 13.31
C VAL A 70 -0.29 -0.23 14.58
N SER A 71 -0.95 -0.60 15.69
CA SER A 71 -0.84 0.16 16.95
C SER A 71 0.57 0.17 17.55
N GLU A 72 1.34 -0.90 17.35
CA GLU A 72 2.75 -1.01 17.76
C GLU A 72 3.70 -0.29 16.78
N GLY A 73 3.18 0.28 15.69
CA GLY A 73 3.96 0.96 14.66
C GLY A 73 4.86 0.03 13.84
N ALA A 74 4.58 -1.27 13.84
CA ALA A 74 5.36 -2.26 13.10
C ALA A 74 5.07 -2.21 11.59
N VAL A 75 3.87 -1.74 11.21
CA VAL A 75 3.39 -1.57 9.84
C VAL A 75 2.52 -0.32 9.74
N HIS A 76 2.42 0.26 8.55
CA HIS A 76 1.56 1.42 8.26
C HIS A 76 0.32 1.00 7.48
N LEU A 77 -0.83 1.57 7.83
CA LEU A 77 -2.10 1.37 7.14
C LEU A 77 -2.35 2.54 6.19
N PHE A 78 -2.61 2.23 4.93
CA PHE A 78 -2.98 3.20 3.90
C PHE A 78 -4.41 2.93 3.44
N GLN A 79 -5.21 3.98 3.40
CA GLN A 79 -6.55 3.97 2.86
C GLN A 79 -6.62 5.12 1.86
N GLU A 80 -7.06 4.82 0.65
CA GLU A 80 -7.27 5.85 -0.36
C GLU A 80 -8.54 6.62 0.01
N GLU A 81 -8.37 7.88 0.41
CA GLU A 81 -9.48 8.78 0.68
C GLU A 81 -10.11 9.18 -0.65
N ARG A 82 -11.34 8.72 -0.91
CA ARG A 82 -12.11 9.24 -2.04
C ARG A 82 -12.42 10.70 -1.74
N GLU A 83 -12.02 11.60 -2.64
CA GLU A 83 -12.59 12.95 -2.64
C GLU A 83 -14.11 12.78 -2.76
N ALA A 84 -14.83 13.21 -1.71
CA ALA A 84 -16.29 13.25 -1.78
C ALA A 84 -16.65 14.09 -3.01
N PRO A 85 -17.59 13.64 -3.86
CA PRO A 85 -18.06 14.49 -4.93
C PRO A 85 -18.49 15.81 -4.28
N GLU A 86 -17.87 16.92 -4.69
CA GLU A 86 -18.38 18.23 -4.31
C GLU A 86 -19.85 18.24 -4.73
N GLU A 87 -20.76 18.24 -3.76
CA GLU A 87 -22.18 18.43 -4.00
C GLU A 87 -22.32 19.83 -4.62
N THR A 88 -22.19 19.90 -5.94
CA THR A 88 -22.60 21.07 -6.69
C THR A 88 -24.11 21.07 -6.58
N GLU A 89 -24.66 21.90 -5.70
CA GLU A 89 -26.09 22.14 -5.51
C GLU A 89 -26.74 22.80 -6.76
N GLU A 90 -26.38 22.41 -7.98
CA GLU A 90 -27.01 22.87 -9.21
C GLU A 90 -26.98 21.71 -10.21
N GLU A 91 -28.08 20.93 -10.23
CA GLU A 91 -28.65 20.18 -11.37
C GLU A 91 -29.48 18.99 -10.87
N ALA A 92 -30.42 19.28 -9.97
CA ALA A 92 -31.65 18.50 -9.87
C ALA A 92 -32.68 19.15 -10.80
N GLU A 93 -32.55 18.92 -12.12
CA GLU A 93 -33.70 18.82 -13.04
C GLU A 93 -33.24 18.47 -14.46
N GLU A 94 -33.92 17.46 -15.02
CA GLU A 94 -34.00 17.09 -16.44
C GLU A 94 -32.95 16.15 -17.07
N SER A 95 -33.44 14.93 -17.32
CA SER A 95 -33.35 14.18 -18.59
C SER A 95 -32.53 12.89 -18.56
N GLY A 96 -33.21 11.81 -18.93
CA GLY A 96 -32.65 10.47 -19.05
C GLY A 96 -32.05 10.15 -20.43
N GLU A 97 -31.49 8.94 -20.45
CA GLU A 97 -30.98 8.12 -21.55
C GLU A 97 -29.58 8.43 -22.13
N ASP A 98 -28.71 7.44 -21.89
CA ASP A 98 -27.50 7.02 -22.62
C ASP A 98 -26.26 7.92 -22.63
N ALA A 99 -25.44 7.76 -21.59
CA ALA A 99 -23.99 7.91 -21.65
C ALA A 99 -23.30 6.66 -21.07
N ASP A 100 -22.91 5.76 -21.97
CA ASP A 100 -21.94 4.69 -21.72
C ASP A 100 -20.56 5.33 -21.43
N GLY A 101 -20.18 5.32 -20.16
CA GLY A 101 -18.93 5.85 -19.67
C GLY A 101 -18.69 5.37 -18.26
N SER A 102 -18.30 4.09 -18.14
CA SER A 102 -17.87 3.38 -16.92
C SER A 102 -17.96 4.19 -15.64
N ALA A 103 -19.11 4.13 -14.99
CA ALA A 103 -19.17 4.26 -13.55
C ALA A 103 -18.33 3.10 -12.99
N GLU A 104 -17.04 3.35 -12.76
CA GLU A 104 -16.16 2.53 -11.93
C GLU A 104 -16.98 2.14 -10.69
N SER A 105 -17.31 0.86 -10.61
CA SER A 105 -18.13 0.26 -9.56
C SER A 105 -17.69 0.82 -8.20
N GLY A 106 -18.62 1.43 -7.46
CA GLY A 106 -18.39 2.14 -6.20
C GLY A 106 -17.97 1.28 -5.01
N GLU A 107 -17.05 0.34 -5.19
CA GLU A 107 -16.39 -0.37 -4.11
C GLU A 107 -15.27 0.50 -3.55
N GLU A 108 -15.15 0.57 -2.23
CA GLU A 108 -14.06 1.31 -1.58
C GLU A 108 -12.72 0.66 -1.96
N PRO A 109 -11.71 1.47 -2.35
CA PRO A 109 -10.39 0.93 -2.65
C PRO A 109 -9.85 0.14 -1.44
N PRO A 110 -9.21 -1.00 -1.67
CA PRO A 110 -8.81 -1.88 -0.58
C PRO A 110 -7.73 -1.22 0.29
N ALA A 111 -7.90 -1.32 1.61
CA ALA A 111 -6.87 -0.87 2.55
C ALA A 111 -5.57 -1.67 2.38
N LEU A 112 -4.44 -0.96 2.38
CA LEU A 112 -3.11 -1.52 2.18
C LEU A 112 -2.26 -1.42 3.44
N LEU A 113 -1.34 -2.37 3.63
CA LEU A 113 -0.33 -2.37 4.68
C LEU A 113 1.06 -2.30 4.08
N GLY A 114 1.87 -1.35 4.56
CA GLY A 114 3.27 -1.17 4.16
C GLY A 114 4.23 -1.35 5.33
N LEU A 115 5.46 -1.81 5.04
CA LEU A 115 6.56 -1.74 6.02
C LEU A 115 7.05 -0.29 6.13
N ASP A 116 7.39 0.14 7.34
CA ASP A 116 7.89 1.49 7.65
C ASP A 116 8.89 2.05 6.62
N ARG A 117 9.95 1.30 6.34
CA ARG A 117 10.99 1.73 5.38
C ARG A 117 10.49 2.00 3.95
N TYR A 118 9.42 1.31 3.52
CA TYR A 118 8.85 1.46 2.19
C TYR A 118 7.74 2.51 2.21
N ALA A 119 6.87 2.45 3.21
CA ALA A 119 5.83 3.43 3.49
C ALA A 119 6.38 4.86 3.48
N LEU A 120 7.40 5.14 4.31
CA LEU A 120 8.00 6.48 4.39
C LEU A 120 8.74 6.88 3.11
N ALA A 121 9.36 5.92 2.42
CA ALA A 121 10.04 6.19 1.16
C ALA A 121 9.05 6.56 0.05
N GLU A 122 7.91 5.87 -0.02
CA GLU A 122 6.85 6.15 -0.99
C GLU A 122 6.14 7.47 -0.69
N GLU A 123 5.82 7.76 0.57
CA GLU A 123 5.24 9.05 0.96
C GLU A 123 6.18 10.21 0.60
N SER A 124 7.47 10.08 0.92
CA SER A 124 8.48 11.07 0.55
C SER A 124 8.62 11.25 -0.97
N LEU A 125 8.54 10.15 -1.72
CA LEU A 125 8.54 10.19 -3.19
C LEU A 125 7.30 10.90 -3.71
N ALA A 126 6.11 10.53 -3.24
CA ALA A 126 4.84 11.12 -3.64
C ALA A 126 4.82 12.63 -3.34
N GLU A 127 5.22 13.04 -2.14
CA GLU A 127 5.34 14.45 -1.76
C GLU A 127 6.35 15.19 -2.66
N GLY A 128 7.50 14.57 -2.92
CA GLY A 128 8.52 15.10 -3.82
C GLY A 128 7.99 15.34 -5.23
N LEU A 129 7.29 14.35 -5.79
CA LEU A 129 6.67 14.42 -7.10
C LEU A 129 5.57 15.48 -7.14
N ALA A 130 4.68 15.51 -6.15
CA ALA A 130 3.60 16.49 -6.06
C ALA A 130 4.16 17.92 -5.99
N ARG A 131 5.25 18.13 -5.25
CA ARG A 131 5.96 19.40 -5.22
C ARG A 131 6.58 19.74 -6.58
N LEU A 132 7.22 18.79 -7.25
CA LEU A 132 7.78 19.01 -8.59
C LEU A 132 6.69 19.40 -9.59
N VAL A 133 5.57 18.69 -9.61
CA VAL A 133 4.42 19.00 -10.49
C VAL A 133 3.92 20.42 -10.26
N ARG A 134 3.85 20.90 -9.01
CA ARG A 134 3.37 22.25 -8.68
C ARG A 134 4.38 23.38 -8.92
N THR A 135 5.68 23.08 -8.96
CA THR A 135 6.73 24.12 -8.92
C THR A 135 7.68 24.12 -10.10
N ALA A 136 7.81 22.99 -10.79
CA ALA A 136 8.64 22.91 -11.99
C ALA A 136 7.96 23.65 -13.14
N THR A 137 8.78 24.31 -13.97
CA THR A 137 8.34 24.82 -15.26
C THR A 137 8.59 23.75 -16.30
N ALA A 138 7.57 23.40 -17.06
CA ALA A 138 7.71 22.45 -18.15
C ALA A 138 8.62 23.04 -19.22
N ASP A 139 9.63 22.27 -19.63
CA ASP A 139 10.44 22.58 -20.79
C ASP A 139 9.88 21.79 -21.98
N ALA A 140 9.75 22.44 -23.14
CA ALA A 140 9.19 21.79 -24.32
C ALA A 140 10.27 20.89 -24.94
N TRP A 141 10.02 19.59 -24.97
CA TRP A 141 10.96 18.61 -25.52
C TRP A 141 10.49 18.10 -26.87
N GLU A 142 11.42 18.02 -27.82
CA GLU A 142 11.17 17.38 -29.12
C GLU A 142 11.33 15.86 -28.99
N GLY A 143 10.48 15.05 -29.63
CA GLY A 143 10.29 13.62 -29.29
C GLY A 143 11.53 12.74 -29.06
N SER A 144 12.65 12.99 -29.76
CA SER A 144 13.92 12.26 -29.54
C SER A 144 14.63 12.58 -28.22
N GLU A 145 14.27 13.67 -27.55
CA GLU A 145 14.85 14.12 -26.28
C GLU A 145 14.36 13.29 -25.10
N LEU A 146 13.10 12.85 -25.11
CA LEU A 146 12.57 11.94 -24.08
C LEU A 146 13.29 10.58 -24.12
N GLU A 147 13.48 10.02 -25.33
CA GLU A 147 14.22 8.77 -25.52
C GLU A 147 15.68 8.91 -25.07
N ARG A 148 16.33 10.03 -25.40
CA ARG A 148 17.71 10.31 -24.97
C ARG A 148 17.81 10.48 -23.45
N ALA A 149 16.85 11.19 -22.84
CA ALA A 149 16.79 11.38 -21.40
C ALA A 149 16.56 10.04 -20.67
N ALA A 150 15.63 9.21 -21.15
CA ALA A 150 15.37 7.89 -20.59
C ALA A 150 16.59 6.94 -20.73
N GLY A 151 17.36 7.05 -21.82
CA GLY A 151 18.58 6.28 -22.00
C GLY A 151 19.77 6.77 -21.15
N ALA A 152 19.79 8.05 -20.75
CA ALA A 152 20.88 8.66 -20.00
C ALA A 152 20.63 8.70 -18.47
N HIS A 153 19.37 8.63 -18.05
CA HIS A 153 18.97 8.78 -16.65
C HIS A 153 18.28 7.51 -16.12
N GLY A 154 18.53 7.18 -14.85
CA GLY A 154 17.88 6.03 -14.20
C GLY A 154 16.41 6.23 -13.87
N LEU A 155 15.90 7.47 -13.94
CA LEU A 155 14.50 7.83 -13.69
C LEU A 155 14.14 9.06 -14.52
N VAL A 156 13.02 8.99 -15.24
CA VAL A 156 12.41 10.12 -15.96
C VAL A 156 10.95 10.21 -15.54
N LEU A 157 10.54 11.40 -15.10
CA LEU A 157 9.14 11.70 -14.81
C LEU A 157 8.54 12.42 -16.01
N HIS A 158 7.51 11.84 -16.61
CA HIS A 158 6.74 12.45 -17.68
C HIS A 158 5.28 12.51 -17.24
N THR A 159 4.76 13.72 -17.07
CA THR A 159 3.34 13.96 -16.84
C THR A 159 2.67 14.00 -18.21
N GLY A 160 2.08 12.88 -18.63
CA GLY A 160 1.49 12.71 -19.97
C GLY A 160 0.71 13.93 -20.46
N GLY A 161 1.19 14.53 -21.54
CA GLY A 161 0.43 15.36 -22.47
C GLY A 161 0.56 14.72 -23.85
N GLU A 162 -0.44 14.88 -24.72
CA GLU A 162 -0.43 14.28 -26.06
C GLU A 162 0.93 14.52 -26.76
N ALA A 163 1.56 13.42 -27.18
CA ALA A 163 2.83 13.43 -27.90
C ALA A 163 2.67 13.91 -29.35
#